data_AF-A0A139KID4-F1
#
_entry.id   AF-A0A139KID4-F1
#
_cell.length_a   1.000
_cell.length_b   1.000
_cell.length_c   1.000
_cell.angle_alpha   90.00
_cell.angle_beta   90.00
_cell.angle_gamma   90.00
#
_symmetry.space_group_name_H-M   'P 1'
#
loop_
_entity.id
_entity.type
_entity.pdbx_description
1 polymer ?
#
loop_
_entity_poly.entity_id
_entity_poly.type
_entity_poly.pdbx_seq_one_letter_code
_entity_poly.pdbx_strand_id
1 'polypeptide(L)'
;MLVLCLLAVVRTLRYTHWLKFHQVLSIVFLGLTLHCVRLMDTTDFMMSFDWLNLIITVAGSVAALILLFRGPGAKLREEGTIVETACEGATTKWVVETPLSRRVLPGQFVFAATEGEPLHPFSVAGIDKGRIMLLTLRLGDYTGEVVPNVPKGMTVRLEGPWGAFRLVLDDRPQTWVAGGIAPFMAWLEAAAKTPHGPVTLCWCIRDLAKEGFADEVKAACERAGVTLRIFESRIRRATPAELLADSPACGLRKAWRGALEAFMMEEFRWRHSK
;
A
#
# COMPACT_ATOMS: atom_id res chain seq x y z
N MET A 1 -17.30 7.02 21.58
CA MET A 1 -17.36 6.55 20.18
C MET A 1 -17.56 7.69 19.19
N LEU A 2 -18.62 8.49 19.30
CA LEU A 2 -18.88 9.61 18.37
C LEU A 2 -17.73 10.63 18.28
N VAL A 3 -17.08 10.99 19.39
CA VAL A 3 -15.91 11.89 19.40
C VAL A 3 -14.70 11.29 18.69
N LEU A 4 -14.49 9.97 18.78
CA LEU A 4 -13.41 9.26 18.08
C LEU A 4 -13.69 9.16 16.57
N CYS A 5 -14.94 8.90 16.18
CA CYS A 5 -15.36 8.96 14.78
C CYS A 5 -15.22 10.38 14.21
N LEU A 6 -15.57 11.40 14.98
CA LEU A 6 -15.41 12.80 14.59
C LEU A 6 -13.93 13.17 14.42
N LEU A 7 -13.08 12.79 15.37
CA LEU A 7 -11.62 13.00 15.30
C LEU A 7 -10.96 12.27 14.14
N ALA A 8 -11.46 11.08 13.75
CA ALA A 8 -10.97 10.35 12.58
C ALA A 8 -11.33 11.05 11.25
N VAL A 9 -12.40 11.85 11.22
CA VAL A 9 -12.84 12.62 10.03
C VAL A 9 -12.16 14.00 9.98
N VAL A 10 -11.79 14.56 11.12
CA VAL A 10 -11.12 15.85 11.22
C VAL A 10 -9.67 15.74 10.70
N ARG A 11 -9.48 16.19 9.45
CA ARG A 11 -8.21 16.18 8.69
C ARG A 11 -7.05 17.00 9.29
N THR A 12 -7.22 17.65 10.43
CA THR A 12 -6.23 18.60 10.96
C THR A 12 -5.13 17.94 11.80
N LEU A 13 -5.29 16.68 12.20
CA LEU A 13 -4.26 15.98 12.97
C LEU A 13 -3.21 15.34 12.05
N ARG A 14 -1.94 15.71 12.25
CA ARG A 14 -0.79 15.04 11.60
C ARG A 14 -0.84 13.55 11.94
N TYR A 15 -0.60 12.68 10.95
CA TYR A 15 -0.66 11.22 11.09
C TYR A 15 0.09 10.68 12.31
N THR A 16 1.27 11.23 12.60
CA THR A 16 2.09 10.84 13.76
C THR A 16 1.43 11.12 15.10
N HIS A 17 0.69 12.22 15.22
CA HIS A 17 -0.03 12.58 16.45
C HIS A 17 -1.31 11.75 16.58
N TRP A 18 -2.01 11.53 15.47
CA TRP A 18 -3.16 10.65 15.42
C TRP A 18 -2.79 9.23 15.88
N LEU A 19 -1.67 8.67 15.41
CA LEU A 19 -1.23 7.33 15.79
C LEU A 19 -0.93 7.23 17.29
N LYS A 20 -0.22 8.22 17.86
CA LYS A 20 0.06 8.29 19.30
C LYS A 20 -1.22 8.40 20.14
N PHE A 21 -2.16 9.24 19.72
CA PHE A 21 -3.45 9.35 20.39
C PHE A 21 -4.25 8.05 20.28
N HIS A 22 -4.24 7.39 19.13
CA HIS A 22 -4.93 6.13 18.93
C HIS A 22 -4.36 5.00 19.82
N GLN A 23 -3.06 5.01 20.10
CA GLN A 23 -2.44 4.07 21.04
C GLN A 23 -2.98 4.20 22.47
N VAL A 24 -3.49 5.37 22.89
CA VAL A 24 -4.15 5.55 24.20
C VAL A 24 -5.38 4.64 24.33
N LEU A 25 -6.04 4.29 23.23
CA LEU A 25 -7.17 3.37 23.26
C LEU A 25 -6.78 1.97 23.76
N SER A 26 -5.53 1.53 23.54
CA SER A 26 -5.05 0.28 24.11
C SER A 26 -4.97 0.35 25.64
N ILE A 27 -4.59 1.49 26.21
CA ILE A 27 -4.58 1.72 27.67
C ILE A 27 -6.01 1.75 28.21
N VAL A 28 -6.90 2.48 27.54
CA VAL A 28 -8.33 2.57 27.92
C VAL A 28 -8.98 1.18 27.87
N PHE A 29 -8.69 0.38 26.84
CA PHE A 29 -9.18 -0.99 26.70
C PHE A 29 -8.74 -1.87 27.87
N LEU A 30 -7.47 -1.81 28.28
CA LEU A 30 -6.95 -2.57 29.42
C LEU A 30 -7.59 -2.13 30.74
N GLY A 31 -7.77 -0.82 30.94
CA GLY A 31 -8.47 -0.29 32.11
C GLY A 31 -9.94 -0.73 32.17
N LEU A 32 -10.65 -0.68 31.04
CA LEU A 32 -12.04 -1.11 30.96
C LEU A 32 -12.18 -2.63 31.15
N THR A 33 -11.27 -3.41 30.59
CA THR A 33 -11.18 -4.86 30.81
C THR A 33 -11.08 -5.18 32.31
N LEU A 34 -10.16 -4.54 33.02
CA LEU A 34 -9.99 -4.73 34.46
C LEU A 34 -11.25 -4.32 35.23
N HIS A 35 -11.87 -3.20 34.85
CA HIS A 35 -13.10 -2.72 35.45
C HIS A 35 -14.25 -3.71 35.28
N CYS A 36 -14.44 -4.25 34.08
CA CYS A 36 -15.49 -5.25 33.80
C CYS A 36 -15.24 -6.55 34.57
N VAL A 37 -14.01 -7.08 34.58
CA VAL A 37 -13.67 -8.29 35.34
C VAL A 37 -13.92 -8.10 36.83
N ARG A 38 -13.65 -6.90 37.37
CA ARG A 38 -13.91 -6.58 38.79
C ARG A 38 -15.39 -6.57 39.17
N LEU A 39 -16.27 -6.32 38.20
CA LEU A 39 -17.72 -6.25 38.38
C LEU A 39 -18.44 -7.57 38.08
N MET A 40 -17.76 -8.58 37.52
CA MET A 40 -18.37 -9.90 37.26
C MET A 40 -18.54 -10.69 38.56
N ASP A 41 -19.71 -11.31 38.73
CA ASP A 41 -19.99 -12.21 39.84
C ASP A 41 -19.54 -13.64 39.53
N THR A 42 -19.31 -14.44 40.56
CA THR A 42 -18.83 -15.83 40.40
C THR A 42 -19.83 -16.75 39.67
N THR A 43 -21.12 -16.41 39.71
CA THR A 43 -22.20 -17.09 38.96
C THR A 43 -22.17 -16.80 37.46
N ASP A 44 -21.51 -15.71 37.05
CA ASP A 44 -21.36 -15.30 35.66
C ASP A 44 -20.24 -16.07 34.94
N PHE A 45 -19.68 -17.13 35.53
CA PHE A 45 -18.70 -18.02 34.88
C PHE A 45 -19.32 -19.31 34.32
N MET A 46 -20.64 -19.45 34.41
CA MET A 46 -21.33 -20.71 34.14
C MET A 46 -22.02 -20.76 32.77
N MET A 47 -22.12 -19.65 32.02
CA MET A 47 -22.71 -19.67 30.67
C MET A 47 -21.66 -19.72 29.57
N SER A 48 -22.01 -20.32 28.43
CA SER A 48 -21.10 -20.43 27.27
C SER A 48 -20.66 -19.08 26.70
N PHE A 49 -21.47 -18.03 26.91
CA PHE A 49 -21.15 -16.67 26.47
C PHE A 49 -19.98 -16.05 27.27
N ASP A 50 -19.87 -16.38 28.55
CA ASP A 50 -18.85 -15.79 29.45
C ASP A 50 -17.45 -16.31 29.13
N TRP A 51 -17.35 -17.58 28.73
CA TRP A 51 -16.12 -18.16 28.21
C TRP A 51 -15.66 -17.48 26.92
N LEU A 52 -16.57 -17.18 25.99
CA LEU A 52 -16.24 -16.43 24.79
C LEU A 52 -15.75 -15.02 25.14
N ASN A 53 -16.44 -14.34 26.04
CA ASN A 53 -16.07 -13.01 26.50
C ASN A 53 -14.69 -13.01 27.18
N LEU A 54 -14.39 -14.01 28.01
CA LEU A 54 -13.08 -14.18 28.64
C LEU A 54 -11.97 -14.38 27.60
N ILE A 55 -12.19 -15.26 26.62
CA ILE A 55 -11.22 -15.52 25.54
C ILE A 55 -10.94 -14.24 24.75
N ILE A 56 -11.99 -13.51 24.33
CA ILE A 56 -11.85 -12.26 23.59
C ILE A 56 -11.12 -11.21 24.44
N THR A 57 -11.47 -11.10 25.72
CA THR A 57 -10.84 -10.17 26.67
C THR A 57 -9.34 -10.44 26.84
N VAL A 58 -8.96 -11.71 27.01
CA VAL A 58 -7.56 -12.12 27.13
C VAL A 58 -6.81 -11.87 25.82
N ALA A 59 -7.37 -12.29 24.69
CA ALA A 59 -6.76 -12.08 23.38
C ALA A 59 -6.58 -10.58 23.06
N GLY A 60 -7.60 -9.77 23.35
CA GLY A 60 -7.56 -8.31 23.21
C GLY A 60 -6.54 -7.65 24.13
N SER A 61 -6.40 -8.14 25.36
CA SER A 61 -5.41 -7.63 26.32
C SER A 61 -3.98 -7.93 25.87
N VAL A 62 -3.73 -9.15 25.40
CA VAL A 62 -2.44 -9.54 24.81
C VAL A 62 -2.13 -8.67 23.59
N ALA A 63 -3.11 -8.45 22.70
CA ALA A 63 -2.95 -7.59 21.53
C ALA A 63 -2.65 -6.13 21.92
N ALA A 64 -3.36 -5.57 22.91
CA ALA A 64 -3.14 -4.23 23.42
C ALA A 64 -1.73 -4.05 24.00
N LEU A 65 -1.25 -5.02 24.79
CA LEU A 65 0.11 -5.01 25.33
C LEU A 65 1.15 -5.09 24.21
N ILE A 66 0.96 -5.96 23.22
CA ILE A 66 1.86 -6.04 22.05
C ILE A 66 1.93 -4.69 21.32
N LEU A 67 0.79 -4.05 21.07
CA LEU A 67 0.72 -2.75 20.40
C LEU A 67 1.39 -1.63 21.20
N LEU A 68 1.25 -1.62 22.52
CA LEU A 68 1.86 -0.63 23.40
C LEU A 68 3.38 -0.77 23.49
N PHE A 69 3.89 -2.00 23.65
CA PHE A 69 5.32 -2.21 23.90
C PHE A 69 6.15 -2.43 22.65
N ARG A 70 5.61 -3.11 21.63
CA ARG A 70 6.36 -3.47 20.41
C ARG A 70 5.97 -2.59 19.23
N GLY A 71 4.75 -2.06 19.23
CA GLY A 71 4.17 -1.36 18.09
C GLY A 71 3.71 -2.31 16.97
N PRO A 72 2.96 -1.78 16.00
CA PRO A 72 2.57 -2.56 14.82
C PRO A 72 3.81 -2.98 14.02
N GLY A 73 3.74 -4.14 13.39
CA GLY A 73 4.74 -4.57 12.41
C GLY A 73 6.12 -4.93 12.96
N ALA A 74 6.34 -4.93 14.28
CA ALA A 74 7.66 -5.13 14.88
C ALA A 74 8.38 -6.43 14.45
N LYS A 75 7.63 -7.50 14.18
CA LYS A 75 8.18 -8.79 13.70
C LYS A 75 8.61 -8.77 12.23
N LEU A 76 8.16 -7.76 11.49
CA LEU A 76 8.42 -7.55 10.06
C LEU A 76 9.48 -6.47 9.83
N ARG A 77 10.09 -5.95 10.90
CA ARG A 77 11.13 -4.93 10.82
C ARG A 77 12.48 -5.58 10.54
N GLU A 78 13.20 -5.00 9.60
CA GLU A 78 14.55 -5.37 9.26
C GLU A 78 15.31 -4.17 8.70
N GLU A 79 16.60 -4.32 8.51
CA GLU A 79 17.44 -3.30 7.90
C GLU A 79 17.73 -3.65 6.44
N GLY A 80 17.98 -2.61 5.66
CA GLY A 80 18.52 -2.71 4.31
C GLY A 80 19.57 -1.63 4.08
N THR A 81 20.29 -1.75 2.98
CA THR A 81 21.31 -0.79 2.58
C THR A 81 20.96 -0.20 1.23
N ILE A 82 20.95 1.13 1.11
CA ILE A 82 20.72 1.80 -0.16
C ILE A 82 21.96 1.60 -1.03
N VAL A 83 21.79 0.91 -2.17
CA VAL A 83 22.89 0.66 -3.12
C VAL A 83 22.86 1.64 -4.30
N GLU A 84 21.70 2.25 -4.56
CA GLU A 84 21.50 3.24 -5.62
C GLU A 84 20.36 4.20 -5.27
N THR A 85 20.57 5.49 -5.55
CA THR A 85 19.56 6.54 -5.53
C THR A 85 19.60 7.25 -6.88
N ALA A 86 18.49 7.22 -7.62
CA ALA A 86 18.36 7.91 -8.90
C ALA A 86 17.14 8.83 -8.88
N CYS A 87 17.27 10.03 -9.44
CA CYS A 87 16.23 11.05 -9.44
C CYS A 87 15.92 11.47 -10.88
N GLU A 88 14.67 11.33 -11.29
CA GLU A 88 14.19 11.78 -12.60
C GLU A 88 12.91 12.60 -12.44
N GLY A 89 13.02 13.90 -12.73
CA GLY A 89 11.93 14.85 -12.52
C GLY A 89 11.48 14.90 -11.06
N ALA A 90 10.21 14.57 -10.81
CA ALA A 90 9.63 14.55 -9.47
C ALA A 90 9.72 13.18 -8.78
N THR A 91 10.34 12.19 -9.41
CA THR A 91 10.36 10.80 -8.91
C THR A 91 11.76 10.39 -8.50
N THR A 92 11.87 9.73 -7.35
CA THR A 92 13.11 9.13 -6.86
C THR A 92 12.98 7.61 -6.84
N LYS A 93 13.99 6.94 -7.39
CA LYS A 93 14.21 5.49 -7.33
C LYS A 93 15.25 5.18 -6.27
N TRP A 94 14.90 4.31 -5.34
CA TRP A 94 15.84 3.65 -4.44
C TRP A 94 15.98 2.19 -4.81
N VAL A 95 17.22 1.72 -4.88
CA VAL A 95 17.53 0.29 -4.87
C VAL A 95 18.10 -0.04 -3.50
N VAL A 96 17.42 -0.94 -2.80
CA VAL A 96 17.76 -1.34 -1.43
C VAL A 96 18.14 -2.80 -1.41
N GLU A 97 19.33 -3.10 -0.92
CA GLU A 97 19.78 -4.45 -0.63
C GLU A 97 19.21 -4.91 0.70
N THR A 98 18.45 -6.02 0.69
CA THR A 98 17.72 -6.51 1.85
C THR A 98 17.27 -7.97 1.66
N PRO A 99 17.27 -8.80 2.73
CA PRO A 99 16.68 -10.13 2.68
C PRO A 99 15.16 -10.12 2.44
N LEU A 100 14.50 -8.97 2.60
CA LEU A 100 13.07 -8.76 2.31
C LEU A 100 12.69 -9.17 0.89
N SER A 101 13.63 -9.07 -0.06
CA SER A 101 13.38 -9.40 -1.47
C SER A 101 12.94 -10.85 -1.68
N ARG A 102 13.23 -11.76 -0.73
CA ARG A 102 12.78 -13.16 -0.76
C ARG A 102 11.32 -13.35 -0.37
N ARG A 103 10.71 -12.38 0.31
CA ARG A 103 9.35 -12.47 0.86
C ARG A 103 8.36 -11.56 0.16
N VAL A 104 8.83 -10.46 -0.42
CA VAL A 104 7.97 -9.49 -1.10
C VAL A 104 7.46 -10.01 -2.43
N LEU A 105 6.22 -9.70 -2.76
CA LEU A 105 5.57 -10.06 -4.01
C LEU A 105 5.24 -8.82 -4.85
N PRO A 106 5.17 -8.94 -6.19
CA PRO A 106 4.74 -7.86 -7.07
C PRO A 106 3.41 -7.23 -6.63
N GLY A 107 3.42 -5.90 -6.49
CA GLY A 107 2.29 -5.08 -6.05
C GLY A 107 2.18 -4.86 -4.54
N GLN A 108 3.04 -5.50 -3.74
CA GLN A 108 3.15 -5.18 -2.32
C GLN A 108 3.93 -3.89 -2.08
N PHE A 109 3.83 -3.37 -0.87
CA PHE A 109 4.57 -2.20 -0.41
C PHE A 109 5.30 -2.52 0.90
N VAL A 110 6.28 -1.69 1.22
CA VAL A 110 7.06 -1.77 2.47
C VAL A 110 7.03 -0.39 3.11
N PHE A 111 7.13 -0.31 4.43
CA PHE A 111 7.50 0.96 5.03
C PHE A 111 9.01 1.08 5.04
N ALA A 112 9.53 2.26 4.70
CA ALA A 112 10.95 2.58 4.78
C ALA A 112 11.17 3.90 5.53
N ALA A 113 12.27 3.99 6.25
CA ALA A 113 12.69 5.20 6.95
C ALA A 113 14.21 5.30 6.98
N THR A 114 14.73 6.49 6.72
CA THR A 114 16.09 6.86 7.09
C THR A 114 16.20 7.07 8.60
N GLU A 115 17.42 7.25 9.08
CA GLU A 115 17.67 7.61 10.47
C GLU A 115 16.92 8.91 10.85
N GLY A 116 16.37 8.97 12.05
CA GLY A 116 15.61 10.13 12.56
C GLY A 116 14.18 10.28 12.02
N GLU A 117 13.84 9.60 10.92
CA GLU A 117 12.55 9.76 10.24
C GLU A 117 11.53 8.66 10.62
N PRO A 118 10.22 8.95 10.58
CA PRO A 118 9.20 7.93 10.76
C PRO A 118 9.11 7.02 9.54
N LEU A 119 8.52 5.84 9.73
CA LEU A 119 8.26 4.88 8.65
C LEU A 119 7.22 5.42 7.66
N HIS A 120 7.58 5.48 6.38
CA HIS A 120 6.71 5.91 5.28
C HIS A 120 6.46 4.76 4.30
N PRO A 121 5.23 4.60 3.77
CA PRO A 121 4.93 3.51 2.85
C PRO A 121 5.46 3.77 1.44
N PHE A 122 6.13 2.78 0.86
CA PHE A 122 6.67 2.78 -0.49
C PHE A 122 6.25 1.51 -1.22
N SER A 123 5.59 1.66 -2.36
CA SER A 123 5.26 0.51 -3.21
C SER A 123 6.53 -0.06 -3.82
N VAL A 124 6.64 -1.38 -3.84
CA VAL A 124 7.76 -2.06 -4.49
C VAL A 124 7.55 -2.01 -5.99
N ALA A 125 8.56 -1.49 -6.68
CA ALA A 125 8.59 -1.29 -8.13
C ALA A 125 9.43 -2.33 -8.87
N GLY A 126 10.24 -3.10 -8.18
CA GLY A 126 11.05 -4.16 -8.77
C GLY A 126 11.62 -5.06 -7.69
N ILE A 127 11.88 -6.32 -8.05
CA ILE A 127 12.36 -7.34 -7.11
C ILE A 127 13.45 -8.15 -7.79
N ASP A 128 14.66 -8.04 -7.25
CA ASP A 128 15.82 -8.81 -7.69
C ASP A 128 16.40 -9.65 -6.53
N LYS A 129 17.30 -10.58 -6.83
CA LYS A 129 17.95 -11.43 -5.83
C LYS A 129 18.74 -10.58 -4.83
N GLY A 130 18.18 -10.46 -3.62
CA GLY A 130 18.72 -9.65 -2.54
C GLY A 130 18.39 -8.16 -2.61
N ARG A 131 17.62 -7.68 -3.60
CA ARG A 131 17.32 -6.25 -3.74
C ARG A 131 15.84 -5.99 -4.03
N ILE A 132 15.35 -4.86 -3.52
CA ILE A 132 14.05 -4.31 -3.88
C ILE A 132 14.24 -2.91 -4.44
N MET A 133 13.40 -2.55 -5.40
CA MET A 133 13.35 -1.19 -5.96
C MET A 133 12.11 -0.48 -5.43
N LEU A 134 12.27 0.75 -4.97
CA LEU A 134 11.19 1.60 -4.47
C LEU A 134 11.12 2.85 -5.35
N LEU A 135 9.93 3.17 -5.86
CA LEU A 135 9.68 4.41 -6.59
C LEU A 135 8.82 5.35 -5.75
N THR A 136 9.26 6.59 -5.64
CA THR A 136 8.66 7.61 -4.78
C THR A 136 8.41 8.88 -5.57
N LEU A 137 7.17 9.36 -5.57
CA LEU A 137 6.84 10.70 -6.08
C LEU A 137 7.05 11.74 -4.99
N ARG A 138 7.64 12.88 -5.35
CA ARG A 138 7.79 14.06 -4.50
C ARG A 138 6.42 14.66 -4.16
N LEU A 139 5.91 14.33 -2.97
CA LEU A 139 4.60 14.79 -2.48
C LEU A 139 4.68 15.61 -1.19
N GLY A 140 5.78 15.53 -0.45
CA GLY A 140 6.04 16.32 0.76
C GLY A 140 7.52 16.31 1.15
N ASP A 141 7.83 16.98 2.25
CA ASP A 141 9.19 17.31 2.70
C ASP A 141 10.13 16.08 2.71
N TYR A 142 9.73 14.99 3.36
CA TYR A 142 10.53 13.76 3.40
C TYR A 142 10.85 13.23 1.99
N THR A 143 9.84 13.11 1.12
CA THR A 143 10.01 12.63 -0.27
C THR A 143 10.72 13.62 -1.19
N GLY A 144 10.76 14.91 -0.84
CA GLY A 144 11.33 15.98 -1.66
C GLY A 144 12.71 16.45 -1.25
N GLU A 145 13.05 16.32 0.03
CA GLU A 145 14.28 16.86 0.61
C GLU A 145 15.16 15.76 1.20
N VAL A 146 14.58 14.70 1.79
CA VAL A 146 15.38 13.64 2.40
C VAL A 146 15.62 12.52 1.40
N VAL A 147 14.56 11.90 0.89
CA VAL A 147 14.60 10.72 0.01
C VAL A 147 15.57 10.89 -1.19
N PRO A 148 15.56 12.04 -1.92
CA PRO A 148 16.45 12.25 -3.05
C PRO A 148 17.94 12.37 -2.68
N ASN A 149 18.24 12.74 -1.43
CA ASN A 149 19.58 13.12 -0.98
C ASN A 149 20.27 12.02 -0.16
N VAL A 150 19.65 10.85 0.01
CA VAL A 150 20.25 9.75 0.78
C VAL A 150 21.37 9.09 -0.03
N PRO A 151 22.62 9.08 0.47
CA PRO A 151 23.74 8.52 -0.26
C PRO A 151 23.74 6.99 -0.25
N LYS A 152 24.44 6.43 -1.23
CA LYS A 152 24.76 5.00 -1.28
C LYS A 152 25.50 4.57 -0.01
N GLY A 153 25.20 3.37 0.47
CA GLY A 153 25.79 2.77 1.67
C GLY A 153 25.01 3.08 2.96
N MET A 154 24.01 3.96 2.91
CA MET A 154 23.21 4.26 4.09
C MET A 154 22.28 3.12 4.46
N THR A 155 22.17 2.87 5.76
CA THR A 155 21.17 1.97 6.32
C THR A 155 19.79 2.60 6.25
N VAL A 156 18.82 1.82 5.78
CA VAL A 156 17.40 2.17 5.80
C VAL A 156 16.66 1.13 6.63
N ARG A 157 15.78 1.59 7.52
CA ARG A 157 14.89 0.69 8.27
C ARG A 157 13.73 0.33 7.37
N LEU A 158 13.43 -0.96 7.26
CA LEU A 158 12.33 -1.51 6.48
C LEU A 158 11.32 -2.19 7.41
N GLU A 159 10.05 -2.14 7.05
CA GLU A 159 8.99 -2.92 7.69
C GLU A 159 8.05 -3.49 6.62
N GLY A 160 7.96 -4.82 6.53
CA GLY A 160 7.09 -5.46 5.54
C GLY A 160 7.39 -6.93 5.26
N PRO A 161 6.81 -7.50 4.18
CA PRO A 161 6.00 -6.80 3.18
C PRO A 161 4.54 -6.64 3.60
N TRP A 162 3.88 -5.61 3.09
CA TRP A 162 2.47 -5.29 3.33
C TRP A 162 1.67 -5.25 2.03
N GLY A 163 0.34 -5.34 2.16
CA GLY A 163 -0.59 -5.20 1.04
C GLY A 163 -1.04 -6.53 0.43
N ALA A 164 -2.25 -6.49 -0.12
CA ALA A 164 -2.90 -7.60 -0.81
C ALA A 164 -3.13 -7.32 -2.31
N PHE A 165 -2.52 -6.26 -2.84
CA PHE A 165 -2.53 -5.91 -4.26
C PHE A 165 -1.55 -6.84 -4.99
N ARG A 166 -2.03 -8.02 -5.37
CA ARG A 166 -1.20 -9.10 -5.94
C ARG A 166 -1.47 -9.27 -7.42
N LEU A 167 -0.40 -9.49 -8.18
CA LEU A 167 -0.48 -9.86 -9.59
C LEU A 167 -1.16 -11.22 -9.74
N VAL A 168 -2.10 -11.31 -10.68
CA VAL A 168 -2.68 -12.57 -11.14
C VAL A 168 -2.64 -12.58 -12.67
N LEU A 169 -1.77 -13.41 -13.22
CA LEU A 169 -1.69 -13.64 -14.66
C LEU A 169 -2.56 -14.84 -15.02
N ASP A 170 -3.35 -14.70 -16.07
CA ASP A 170 -4.15 -15.76 -16.69
C ASP A 170 -4.22 -15.56 -18.20
N ASP A 171 -4.84 -16.50 -18.92
CA ASP A 171 -4.93 -16.47 -20.39
C ASP A 171 -5.99 -15.50 -20.93
N ARG A 172 -6.76 -14.84 -20.04
CA ARG A 172 -7.87 -13.97 -20.44
C ARG A 172 -7.35 -12.55 -20.67
N PRO A 173 -8.04 -11.76 -21.52
CA PRO A 173 -7.75 -10.34 -21.63
C PRO A 173 -7.88 -9.63 -20.28
N GLN A 174 -6.88 -8.83 -19.90
CA GLN A 174 -6.89 -8.04 -18.67
C GLN A 174 -6.61 -6.57 -18.93
N THR A 175 -7.23 -5.71 -18.13
CA THR A 175 -6.90 -4.29 -18.09
C THR A 175 -6.33 -3.91 -16.73
N TRP A 176 -5.15 -3.29 -16.72
CA TRP A 176 -4.49 -2.73 -15.55
C TRP A 176 -4.64 -1.22 -15.56
N VAL A 177 -5.18 -0.63 -14.50
CA VAL A 177 -5.39 0.83 -14.42
C VAL A 177 -4.47 1.43 -13.36
N ALA A 178 -3.50 2.23 -13.79
CA ALA A 178 -2.49 2.82 -12.93
C ALA A 178 -2.70 4.33 -12.75
N GLY A 179 -3.00 4.77 -11.52
CA GLY A 179 -2.88 6.19 -11.11
C GLY A 179 -1.52 6.54 -10.49
N GLY A 180 -0.68 5.52 -10.28
CA GLY A 180 0.70 5.59 -9.85
C GLY A 180 1.39 4.31 -10.31
N ILE A 181 2.61 4.41 -10.82
CA ILE A 181 3.20 3.35 -11.64
C ILE A 181 3.98 2.30 -10.85
N ALA A 182 4.44 2.65 -9.64
CA ALA A 182 5.32 1.82 -8.83
C ALA A 182 4.91 0.34 -8.72
N PRO A 183 3.72 -0.04 -8.20
CA PRO A 183 3.38 -1.46 -8.07
C PRO A 183 3.25 -2.17 -9.43
N PHE A 184 2.91 -1.44 -10.50
CA PHE A 184 2.79 -1.98 -11.84
C PHE A 184 4.14 -2.24 -12.50
N MET A 185 5.21 -1.50 -12.13
CA MET A 185 6.57 -1.84 -12.58
C MET A 185 6.96 -3.25 -12.09
N ALA A 186 6.66 -3.59 -10.84
CA ALA A 186 6.91 -4.93 -10.32
C ALA A 186 6.02 -5.98 -11.02
N TRP A 187 4.79 -5.62 -11.40
CA TRP A 187 3.92 -6.51 -12.17
C TRP A 187 4.45 -6.76 -13.59
N LEU A 188 4.90 -5.71 -14.29
CA LEU A 188 5.53 -5.79 -15.60
C LEU A 188 6.78 -6.67 -15.55
N GLU A 189 7.60 -6.53 -14.51
CA GLU A 189 8.79 -7.37 -14.32
C GLU A 189 8.44 -8.86 -14.15
N ALA A 190 7.35 -9.17 -13.44
CA ALA A 190 6.89 -10.54 -13.27
C ALA A 190 6.18 -11.10 -14.51
N ALA A 191 5.42 -10.26 -15.22
CA ALA A 191 4.76 -10.59 -16.48
C ALA A 191 5.77 -10.92 -17.59
N ALA A 192 6.88 -10.19 -17.67
CA ALA A 192 7.97 -10.51 -18.60
C ALA A 192 8.61 -11.90 -18.39
N LYS A 193 8.39 -12.53 -17.22
CA LYS A 193 8.96 -13.84 -16.86
C LYS A 193 7.94 -14.98 -16.92
N THR A 194 6.66 -14.68 -17.19
CA THR A 194 5.56 -15.64 -17.05
C THR A 194 4.61 -15.53 -18.25
N PRO A 195 4.25 -16.63 -18.93
CA PRO A 195 3.23 -16.60 -19.96
C PRO A 195 1.90 -16.02 -19.44
N HIS A 196 1.25 -15.19 -20.25
CA HIS A 196 -0.06 -14.62 -19.93
C HIS A 196 -0.84 -14.30 -21.21
N GLY A 197 -2.15 -14.14 -21.06
CA GLY A 197 -3.02 -13.62 -22.11
C GLY A 197 -2.79 -12.14 -22.41
N PRO A 198 -3.60 -11.52 -23.28
CA PRO A 198 -3.46 -10.12 -23.62
C PRO A 198 -3.64 -9.20 -22.39
N VAL A 199 -2.72 -8.27 -22.17
CA VAL A 199 -2.83 -7.29 -21.09
C VAL A 199 -2.68 -5.88 -21.66
N THR A 200 -3.58 -4.98 -21.25
CA THR A 200 -3.47 -3.54 -21.49
C THR A 200 -3.22 -2.80 -20.17
N LEU A 201 -2.14 -2.04 -20.08
CA LEU A 201 -1.87 -1.09 -19.00
C LEU A 201 -2.36 0.32 -19.39
N CYS A 202 -3.44 0.75 -18.76
CA CYS A 202 -3.95 2.11 -18.80
C CYS A 202 -3.26 2.97 -17.72
N TRP A 203 -2.27 3.78 -18.13
CA TRP A 203 -1.52 4.65 -17.22
C TRP A 203 -2.09 6.08 -17.23
N CYS A 204 -2.75 6.44 -16.13
CA CYS A 204 -3.41 7.73 -15.94
C CYS A 204 -2.49 8.68 -15.19
N ILE A 205 -2.02 9.71 -15.88
CA ILE A 205 -1.06 10.71 -15.37
C ILE A 205 -1.57 12.12 -15.57
N ARG A 206 -0.86 13.10 -15.00
CA ARG A 206 -1.20 14.51 -15.23
C ARG A 206 -0.67 15.02 -16.56
N ASP A 207 0.62 14.82 -16.80
CA ASP A 207 1.39 15.44 -17.88
C ASP A 207 2.59 14.54 -18.20
N LEU A 208 2.57 13.88 -19.35
CA LEU A 208 3.60 12.91 -19.76
C LEU A 208 4.98 13.55 -19.84
N ALA A 209 5.06 14.83 -20.21
CA ALA A 209 6.33 15.55 -20.31
C ALA A 209 7.02 15.76 -18.95
N LYS A 210 6.31 15.52 -17.83
CA LYS A 210 6.86 15.64 -16.47
C LYS A 210 7.11 14.29 -15.79
N GLU A 211 6.79 13.19 -16.44
CA GLU A 211 7.02 11.85 -15.92
C GLU A 211 8.43 11.38 -16.28
N GLY A 212 9.38 11.47 -15.33
CA GLY A 212 10.78 11.11 -15.56
C GLY A 212 10.97 9.67 -16.05
N PHE A 213 10.26 8.73 -15.42
CA PHE A 213 10.39 7.30 -15.69
C PHE A 213 9.55 6.80 -16.89
N ALA A 214 9.01 7.69 -17.73
CA ALA A 214 8.11 7.30 -18.81
C ALA A 214 8.73 6.28 -19.78
N ASP A 215 10.01 6.44 -20.11
CA ASP A 215 10.70 5.53 -21.03
C ASP A 215 11.03 4.18 -20.37
N GLU A 216 11.34 4.17 -19.07
CA GLU A 216 11.54 2.94 -18.30
C GLU A 216 10.24 2.10 -18.24
N VAL A 217 9.09 2.79 -18.13
CA VAL A 217 7.75 2.18 -18.15
C VAL A 217 7.42 1.60 -19.53
N LYS A 218 7.63 2.37 -20.61
CA LYS A 218 7.44 1.88 -21.99
C LYS A 218 8.27 0.64 -22.26
N ALA A 219 9.56 0.68 -21.89
CA ALA A 219 10.46 -0.46 -22.06
C ALA A 219 10.03 -1.67 -21.22
N ALA A 220 9.49 -1.46 -20.01
CA ALA A 220 8.96 -2.55 -19.19
C ALA A 220 7.69 -3.17 -19.81
N CYS A 221 6.80 -2.36 -20.39
CA CYS A 221 5.64 -2.84 -21.14
C CYS A 221 6.05 -3.67 -22.36
N GLU A 222 7.01 -3.21 -23.15
CA GLU A 222 7.52 -3.95 -24.31
C GLU A 222 8.11 -5.30 -23.92
N ARG A 223 8.98 -5.33 -22.90
CA ARG A 223 9.57 -6.58 -22.39
C ARG A 223 8.52 -7.56 -21.86
N ALA A 224 7.43 -7.04 -21.31
CA ALA A 224 6.33 -7.85 -20.78
C ALA A 224 5.29 -8.22 -21.84
N GLY A 225 5.38 -7.73 -23.08
CA GLY A 225 4.30 -7.92 -24.06
C GLY A 225 2.96 -7.31 -23.61
N VAL A 226 3.00 -6.21 -22.86
CA VAL A 226 1.83 -5.50 -22.33
C VAL A 226 1.58 -4.25 -23.17
N THR A 227 0.35 -4.07 -23.66
CA THR A 227 -0.05 -2.89 -24.42
C THR A 227 -0.16 -1.68 -23.49
N LEU A 228 0.58 -0.61 -23.76
CA LEU A 228 0.53 0.62 -22.95
C LEU A 228 -0.43 1.65 -23.56
N ARG A 229 -1.36 2.17 -22.75
CA ARG A 229 -2.24 3.29 -23.08
C ARG A 229 -2.08 4.40 -22.04
N ILE A 230 -1.62 5.57 -22.46
CA ILE A 230 -1.39 6.71 -21.57
C ILE A 230 -2.56 7.68 -21.66
N PHE A 231 -3.05 8.13 -20.51
CA PHE A 231 -4.11 9.12 -20.38
C PHE A 231 -3.61 10.33 -19.60
N GLU A 232 -3.52 11.48 -20.25
CA GLU A 232 -3.08 12.74 -19.65
C GLU A 232 -4.27 13.58 -19.20
N SER A 233 -4.49 13.65 -17.89
CA SER A 233 -5.62 14.38 -17.30
C SER A 233 -5.57 15.90 -17.51
N ARG A 234 -4.42 16.47 -17.88
CA ARG A 234 -4.29 17.87 -18.33
C ARG A 234 -4.97 18.13 -19.67
N ILE A 235 -5.05 17.12 -20.54
CA ILE A 235 -5.76 17.19 -21.82
C ILE A 235 -7.23 16.82 -21.60
N ARG A 236 -7.47 15.59 -21.11
CA ARG A 236 -8.80 15.07 -20.79
C ARG A 236 -8.70 13.90 -19.84
N ARG A 237 -9.63 13.81 -18.88
CA ARG A 237 -9.75 12.63 -18.02
C ARG A 237 -10.26 11.42 -18.81
N ALA A 238 -9.66 10.26 -18.58
CA ALA A 238 -10.13 8.99 -19.11
C ALA A 238 -11.53 8.66 -18.60
N THR A 239 -12.37 8.10 -19.46
CA THR A 239 -13.67 7.58 -19.08
C THR A 239 -13.57 6.08 -18.75
N PRO A 240 -14.45 5.54 -17.89
CA PRO A 240 -14.44 4.10 -17.60
C PRO A 240 -14.64 3.22 -18.85
N ALA A 241 -15.42 3.67 -19.83
CA ALA A 241 -15.57 2.97 -21.11
C ALA A 241 -14.25 2.86 -21.87
N GLU A 242 -13.42 3.91 -21.86
CA GLU A 242 -12.10 3.88 -22.50
C GLU A 242 -11.10 3.00 -21.74
N LEU A 243 -11.15 3.04 -20.41
CA LEU A 243 -10.28 2.25 -19.53
C LEU A 243 -10.59 0.76 -19.61
N LEU A 244 -11.85 0.37 -19.87
CA LEU A 244 -12.29 -1.03 -19.88
C LEU A 244 -12.62 -1.54 -21.29
N ALA A 245 -12.18 -0.82 -22.33
CA ALA A 245 -12.50 -1.16 -23.72
C ALA A 245 -12.03 -2.56 -24.13
N ASP A 246 -10.86 -2.97 -23.63
CA ASP A 246 -10.20 -4.23 -24.04
C ASP A 246 -10.59 -5.41 -23.13
N SER A 247 -10.98 -5.11 -21.87
CA SER A 247 -11.49 -6.10 -20.94
C SER A 247 -12.27 -5.44 -19.80
N PRO A 248 -13.48 -5.92 -19.46
CA PRO A 248 -14.21 -5.48 -18.26
C PRO A 248 -13.57 -6.01 -16.96
N ALA A 249 -12.61 -6.94 -17.05
CA ALA A 249 -11.91 -7.48 -15.88
C ALA A 249 -10.64 -6.67 -15.57
N CYS A 250 -10.61 -6.04 -14.39
CA CYS A 250 -9.38 -5.49 -13.83
C CYS A 250 -8.52 -6.63 -13.21
N GLY A 251 -7.19 -6.52 -13.21
CA GLY A 251 -6.26 -7.61 -12.83
C GLY A 251 -6.26 -8.05 -11.35
N LEU A 252 -7.22 -7.63 -10.52
CA LEU A 252 -7.33 -8.04 -9.12
C LEU A 252 -8.34 -9.19 -8.95
N ARG A 253 -8.12 -10.13 -8.02
CA ARG A 253 -9.17 -11.13 -7.69
C ARG A 253 -10.46 -10.50 -7.14
N LYS A 254 -10.37 -9.28 -6.61
CA LYS A 254 -11.50 -8.38 -6.24
C LYS A 254 -11.76 -7.29 -7.28
N ALA A 255 -11.21 -7.41 -8.48
CA ALA A 255 -11.65 -6.59 -9.58
C ALA A 255 -13.08 -6.93 -9.87
N TRP A 256 -13.84 -5.85 -9.96
CA TRP A 256 -15.21 -5.83 -10.35
C TRP A 256 -15.46 -6.76 -11.55
N ARG A 257 -16.39 -7.70 -11.39
CA ARG A 257 -16.78 -8.72 -12.37
C ARG A 257 -18.17 -8.41 -12.99
N GLY A 258 -18.68 -7.20 -12.78
CA GLY A 258 -20.02 -6.79 -13.21
C GLY A 258 -20.08 -6.34 -14.68
N ALA A 259 -21.26 -5.91 -15.12
CA ALA A 259 -21.48 -5.25 -16.41
C ALA A 259 -21.30 -3.73 -16.26
N LEU A 260 -20.63 -3.02 -17.20
CA LEU A 260 -20.03 -1.68 -17.05
C LEU A 260 -20.83 -0.68 -16.20
N GLU A 261 -22.16 -0.72 -16.33
CA GLU A 261 -23.15 0.01 -15.55
C GLU A 261 -23.00 -0.16 -14.01
N ALA A 262 -22.68 -1.34 -13.50
CA ALA A 262 -22.46 -1.60 -12.08
C ALA A 262 -21.17 -0.96 -11.53
N PHE A 263 -20.09 -0.90 -12.33
CA PHE A 263 -18.84 -0.21 -11.93
C PHE A 263 -19.08 1.29 -11.79
N MET A 264 -19.86 1.84 -12.72
CA MET A 264 -20.24 3.26 -12.74
C MET A 264 -21.10 3.66 -11.53
N MET A 265 -21.94 2.74 -11.05
CA MET A 265 -22.90 3.02 -9.96
C MET A 265 -22.32 2.83 -8.56
N GLU A 266 -21.44 1.83 -8.33
CA GLU A 266 -20.97 1.47 -6.99
C GLU A 266 -19.70 2.23 -6.53
N GLU A 267 -18.75 2.51 -7.43
CA GLU A 267 -17.41 2.99 -7.03
C GLU A 267 -17.12 4.44 -7.48
N PHE A 268 -17.68 4.90 -8.60
CA PHE A 268 -17.30 6.20 -9.20
C PHE A 268 -18.13 7.41 -8.73
N ARG A 269 -19.29 7.18 -8.09
CA ARG A 269 -20.17 8.26 -7.61
C ARG A 269 -19.58 9.12 -6.49
N TRP A 270 -18.51 8.67 -5.83
CA TRP A 270 -17.93 9.38 -4.68
C TRP A 270 -17.18 10.69 -5.04
N ARG A 271 -16.95 10.98 -6.33
CA ARG A 271 -16.20 12.17 -6.76
C ARG A 271 -16.96 13.20 -7.60
N HIS A 272 -18.24 12.96 -7.88
CA HIS A 272 -19.06 13.88 -8.68
C HIS A 272 -20.04 14.76 -7.87
N SER A 273 -20.00 14.72 -6.54
CA SER A 273 -20.66 15.74 -5.71
C SER A 273 -19.66 16.81 -5.23
N LYS A 274 -19.35 17.75 -6.12
CA LYS A 274 -19.08 19.14 -5.78
C LYS A 274 -19.58 20.01 -6.91
#